data_AF-A0A0L0NTJ6-F1
#
_entry.id   AF-A0A0L0NTJ6-F1
#
_cell.length_a   1.000
_cell.length_b   1.000
_cell.length_c   1.000
_cell.angle_alpha   90.00
_cell.angle_beta   90.00
_cell.angle_gamma   90.00
#
_symmetry.space_group_name_H-M   'P 1'
#
loop_
_entity.id
_entity.type
_entity.pdbx_description
1 polymer ?
#
loop_
_entity_poly.entity_id
_entity_poly.type
_entity_poly.pdbx_seq_one_letter_code
_entity_poly.pdbx_strand_id
1 'polypeptide(L)'
;MHFEWSFLAMQEFKRGVDQAHVLFDLTGFTLKNADFHAVKMVVKLFQRIYPDCVEKVYIHKAPKIFSVMWNIIVKWMAPHLREKLIFTHTYEELRKYIESKYIPKSLGGKDKHIPTYIEPTEFNCKKKEPDALLGNLLRQRDDLTIKYIENTIKWIEATTPEESKAYLDEKVRLSKARAQNYVFLDPYLRMRGPHDRNGEILSISY
;
A
#
# COMPACT_ATOMS: atom_id res chain seq x y z
N MET A 1 13.47 8.43 12.34
CA MET A 1 12.35 7.48 12.11
C MET A 1 12.73 6.62 10.93
N HIS A 2 13.22 5.40 11.18
CA HIS A 2 13.51 4.45 10.12
C HIS A 2 12.20 3.70 9.79
N PHE A 3 11.78 3.75 8.52
CA PHE A 3 10.74 2.85 8.02
C PHE A 3 11.42 1.51 7.77
N GLU A 4 11.43 0.65 8.78
CA GLU A 4 12.24 -0.58 8.73
C GLU A 4 11.50 -1.73 8.05
N TRP A 5 10.16 -1.72 8.02
CA TRP A 5 9.38 -2.86 7.55
C TRP A 5 8.11 -2.42 6.81
N SER A 6 7.92 -2.95 5.59
CA SER A 6 6.68 -2.86 4.84
C SER A 6 6.45 -4.17 4.11
N PHE A 7 5.40 -4.90 4.46
CA PHE A 7 4.97 -6.07 3.69
C PHE A 7 3.85 -5.64 2.73
N LEU A 8 4.18 -5.54 1.44
CA LEU A 8 3.21 -5.26 0.39
C LEU A 8 2.65 -6.57 -0.14
N ALA A 9 1.48 -6.97 0.35
CA ALA A 9 0.71 -8.05 -0.24
C ALA A 9 -0.26 -7.48 -1.27
N MET A 10 -0.08 -7.82 -2.55
CA MET A 10 -1.10 -7.54 -3.55
C MET A 10 -2.27 -8.50 -3.35
N GLN A 11 -3.46 -7.96 -3.09
CA GLN A 11 -4.70 -8.74 -3.07
C GLN A 11 -5.38 -8.71 -4.44
N GLU A 12 -6.19 -9.73 -4.72
CA GLU A 12 -7.11 -9.66 -5.85
C GLU A 12 -8.08 -8.49 -5.69
N PHE A 13 -8.41 -7.85 -6.81
CA PHE A 13 -9.37 -6.75 -6.83
C PHE A 13 -10.69 -7.15 -6.17
N LYS A 14 -11.11 -6.35 -5.18
CA LYS A 14 -12.44 -6.42 -4.56
C LYS A 14 -13.17 -5.09 -4.76
N ARG A 15 -14.50 -5.12 -4.81
CA ARG A 15 -15.30 -3.88 -4.76
C ARG A 15 -15.16 -3.28 -3.36
N GLY A 16 -14.72 -2.03 -3.27
CA GLY A 16 -14.54 -1.33 -1.99
C GLY A 16 -13.33 -0.39 -2.01
N VAL A 17 -12.99 0.12 -0.83
CA VAL A 17 -11.74 0.86 -0.60
C VAL A 17 -10.75 -0.11 0.02
N ASP A 18 -9.57 -0.26 -0.58
CA ASP A 18 -8.49 -1.01 0.05
C ASP A 18 -8.04 -0.30 1.32
N GLN A 19 -8.03 -1.03 2.44
CA GLN A 19 -7.64 -0.50 3.73
C GLN A 19 -6.36 -1.17 4.23
N ALA A 20 -5.60 -0.41 5.03
CA ALA A 20 -4.31 -0.78 5.56
C ALA A 20 -4.27 -0.63 7.08
N HIS A 21 -3.53 -1.55 7.69
CA HIS A 21 -3.16 -1.52 9.10
C HIS A 21 -1.74 -0.99 9.21
N VAL A 22 -1.51 0.00 10.07
CA VAL A 22 -0.19 0.58 10.29
C VAL A 22 0.27 0.26 11.70
N LEU A 23 1.45 -0.33 11.85
CA LEU A 23 2.05 -0.65 13.14
C LEU A 23 3.30 0.19 13.37
N PHE A 24 3.29 1.02 14.41
CA PHE A 24 4.47 1.73 14.91
C PHE A 24 5.01 0.97 16.13
N ASP A 25 6.23 0.45 16.03
CA ASP A 25 6.98 -0.07 17.19
C ASP A 25 7.81 1.06 17.81
N LEU A 26 7.57 1.32 19.10
CA LEU A 26 8.27 2.34 19.89
C LEU A 26 9.32 1.74 20.83
N THR A 27 9.73 0.49 20.62
CA THR A 27 10.88 -0.10 21.33
C THR A 27 12.12 0.80 21.19
N GLY A 28 12.72 1.22 22.30
CA GLY A 28 13.88 2.12 22.29
C GLY A 28 13.58 3.58 21.94
N PHE A 29 12.30 3.97 21.82
CA PHE A 29 11.90 5.33 21.55
C PHE A 29 12.23 6.28 22.72
N THR A 30 12.77 7.46 22.41
CA THR A 30 13.13 8.51 23.40
C THR A 30 12.82 9.89 22.85
N LEU A 31 12.77 10.92 23.71
CA LEU A 31 12.60 12.31 23.23
C LEU A 31 13.72 12.76 22.28
N LYS A 32 14.93 12.18 22.38
CA LYS A 32 16.06 12.52 21.52
C LYS A 32 15.87 12.08 20.07
N ASN A 33 15.08 11.03 19.82
CA ASN A 33 14.79 10.51 18.48
C ASN A 33 13.35 10.83 18.02
N ALA A 34 12.67 11.73 18.72
CA ALA A 34 11.32 12.19 18.39
C ALA A 34 11.34 13.24 17.27
N ASP A 35 11.05 12.82 16.04
CA ASP A 35 10.87 13.74 14.91
C ASP A 35 9.40 14.19 14.80
N PHE A 36 9.09 15.31 15.43
CA PHE A 36 7.74 15.90 15.41
C PHE A 36 7.31 16.40 14.02
N HIS A 37 8.26 16.73 13.14
CA HIS A 37 7.94 17.14 11.78
C HIS A 37 7.42 15.93 10.98
N ALA A 38 8.14 14.82 11.04
CA ALA A 38 7.72 13.57 10.40
C ALA A 38 6.38 13.07 10.95
N VAL A 39 6.17 13.11 12.27
CA VAL A 39 4.88 12.72 12.88
C VAL A 39 3.74 13.61 12.39
N LYS A 40 3.94 14.93 12.34
CA LYS A 40 2.93 15.87 11.84
C LYS A 40 2.59 15.62 10.36
N MET A 41 3.58 15.27 9.56
CA MET A 41 3.37 14.86 8.17
C MET A 41 2.53 13.58 8.08
N VAL A 42 2.87 12.53 8.86
CA VAL A 42 2.11 11.27 8.90
C VAL A 42 0.66 11.50 9.31
N VAL A 43 0.43 12.31 10.35
CA VAL A 43 -0.93 12.70 10.78
C VAL A 43 -1.70 13.38 9.64
N LYS A 44 -1.06 14.30 8.92
CA LYS A 44 -1.66 14.97 7.74
C LYS A 44 -2.00 13.97 6.63
N LEU A 45 -1.10 13.03 6.34
CA LEU A 45 -1.32 11.99 5.33
C LEU A 45 -2.56 11.16 5.67
N PHE A 46 -2.64 10.67 6.91
CA PHE A 46 -3.73 9.80 7.34
C PHE A 46 -5.08 10.50 7.40
N GLN A 47 -5.15 11.78 7.80
CA GLN A 47 -6.45 12.45 7.94
C GLN A 47 -6.93 13.19 6.68
N ARG A 48 -6.03 13.55 5.74
CA ARG A 48 -6.39 14.36 4.57
C ARG A 48 -6.19 13.67 3.22
N ILE A 49 -5.13 12.87 3.10
CA ILE A 49 -4.75 12.30 1.81
C ILE A 49 -5.29 10.87 1.68
N TYR A 50 -5.23 10.09 2.76
CA TYR A 50 -5.66 8.69 2.77
C TYR A 50 -6.62 8.37 3.95
N PRO A 51 -7.69 9.16 4.16
CA PRO A 51 -8.59 9.01 5.31
C PRO A 51 -9.25 7.63 5.37
N ASP A 52 -9.68 7.08 4.24
CA ASP A 52 -10.45 5.83 4.19
C ASP A 52 -9.57 4.59 3.98
N CYS A 53 -8.32 4.79 3.53
CA CYS A 53 -7.34 3.72 3.34
C CYS A 53 -6.66 3.31 4.64
N VAL A 54 -6.69 4.12 5.70
CA VAL A 54 -6.13 3.74 7.00
C VAL A 54 -7.25 3.17 7.85
N GLU A 55 -7.23 1.87 8.13
CA GLU A 55 -8.25 1.23 8.97
C GLU A 55 -7.91 1.36 10.45
N LYS A 56 -6.70 0.90 10.81
CA LYS A 56 -6.19 0.89 12.18
C LYS A 56 -4.73 1.32 12.23
N VAL A 57 -4.38 2.03 13.30
CA VAL A 57 -3.00 2.43 13.59
C VAL A 57 -2.62 1.92 14.98
N TYR A 58 -1.70 0.98 15.04
CA TYR A 58 -1.20 0.38 16.27
C TYR A 58 0.02 1.14 16.76
N ILE A 59 -0.02 1.62 18.00
CA ILE A 59 1.11 2.21 18.70
C ILE A 59 1.60 1.17 19.70
N HIS A 60 2.67 0.46 19.36
CA HIS A 60 3.18 -0.69 20.10
C HIS A 60 4.38 -0.33 20.97
N LYS A 61 4.44 -0.89 22.19
CA LYS A 61 5.53 -0.71 23.16
C LYS A 61 5.87 0.76 23.44
N ALA A 62 4.86 1.63 23.48
CA ALA A 62 5.04 3.03 23.85
C ALA A 62 5.62 3.14 25.28
N PRO A 63 6.79 3.78 25.47
CA PRO A 63 7.37 3.98 26.79
C PRO A 63 6.58 5.03 27.58
N LYS A 64 6.71 5.06 28.92
CA LYS A 64 5.97 6.02 29.77
C LYS A 64 6.14 7.48 29.34
N ILE A 65 7.33 7.85 28.84
CA ILE A 65 7.64 9.20 28.34
C ILE A 65 6.79 9.61 27.13
N PHE A 66 6.23 8.65 26.39
CA PHE A 66 5.35 8.91 25.24
C PHE A 66 4.12 9.74 25.62
N SER A 67 3.63 9.61 26.86
CA SER A 67 2.49 10.39 27.38
C SER A 67 2.68 11.91 27.23
N VAL A 68 3.90 12.41 27.43
CA VAL A 68 4.22 13.84 27.29
C VAL A 68 4.08 14.29 25.83
N MET A 69 4.61 13.50 24.89
CA MET A 69 4.49 13.80 23.47
C MET A 69 3.07 13.63 22.96
N TRP A 70 2.36 12.62 23.47
CA TRP A 70 0.99 12.32 23.08
C TRP A 70 0.07 13.53 23.28
N ASN A 71 0.26 14.28 24.38
CA ASN A 71 -0.47 15.52 24.65
C ASN A 71 -0.27 16.61 23.58
N ILE A 72 0.82 16.54 22.81
CA ILE A 72 1.10 17.43 21.68
C ILE A 72 0.48 16.85 20.41
N ILE A 73 0.77 15.59 20.11
CA ILE A 73 0.38 14.93 18.85
C ILE A 73 -1.14 14.84 18.73
N VAL A 74 -1.84 14.52 19.82
CA VAL A 74 -3.31 14.36 19.82
C VAL A 74 -4.05 15.62 19.39
N LYS A 75 -3.45 16.80 19.59
CA LYS A 75 -4.00 18.11 19.17
C LYS A 75 -3.95 18.31 17.66
N TRP A 76 -3.10 17.56 16.96
CA TRP A 76 -3.00 17.61 15.50
C TRP A 76 -4.00 16.67 14.81
N MET A 77 -4.52 15.68 15.54
CA MET A 77 -5.39 14.65 14.99
C MET A 77 -6.86 15.05 15.06
N ALA A 78 -7.59 14.84 13.98
CA ALA A 78 -9.05 14.92 13.98
C ALA A 78 -9.69 13.69 14.70
N PRO A 79 -10.94 13.79 15.21
CA PRO A 79 -11.61 12.70 15.92
C PRO A 79 -11.58 11.35 15.18
N HIS A 80 -11.93 11.35 13.90
CA HIS A 80 -11.97 10.15 13.06
C HIS A 80 -10.62 9.42 12.95
N LEU A 81 -9.48 10.12 13.07
CA LEU A 81 -8.17 9.48 13.06
C LEU A 81 -7.83 8.93 14.45
N ARG A 82 -8.24 9.62 15.53
CA ARG A 82 -8.00 9.17 16.90
C ARG A 82 -8.71 7.86 17.22
N GLU A 83 -9.92 7.69 16.71
CA GLU A 83 -10.72 6.47 16.86
C GLU A 83 -10.09 5.24 16.20
N LYS A 84 -9.16 5.44 15.26
CA LYS A 84 -8.42 4.37 14.57
C LYS A 84 -7.18 3.90 15.35
N LEU A 85 -6.76 4.64 16.37
CA LEU A 85 -5.56 4.32 17.14
C LEU A 85 -5.82 3.22 18.18
N ILE A 86 -4.90 2.26 18.23
CA ILE A 86 -4.90 1.17 19.20
C ILE A 86 -3.54 1.14 19.87
N PHE A 87 -3.51 1.27 21.20
CA PHE A 87 -2.29 1.14 21.99
C PHE A 87 -2.09 -0.31 22.41
N THR A 88 -0.89 -0.83 22.24
CA THR A 88 -0.52 -2.18 22.66
C THR A 88 0.87 -2.21 23.28
N HIS A 89 1.12 -3.13 24.21
CA HIS A 89 2.38 -3.28 24.92
C HIS A 89 2.99 -4.69 24.78
N THR A 90 2.15 -5.69 24.56
CA THR A 90 2.55 -7.10 24.49
C THR A 90 2.18 -7.74 23.15
N TYR A 91 2.87 -8.82 22.79
CA TYR A 91 2.52 -9.63 21.63
C TYR A 91 1.06 -10.13 21.72
N GLU A 92 0.63 -10.51 22.93
CA GLU A 92 -0.71 -11.01 23.27
C GLU A 92 -1.80 -9.98 22.97
N GLU A 93 -1.50 -8.69 23.10
CA GLU A 93 -2.39 -7.61 22.68
C GLU A 93 -2.39 -7.42 21.16
N LEU A 94 -1.23 -7.45 20.51
CA LEU A 94 -1.14 -7.35 19.04
C LEU A 94 -1.88 -8.49 18.34
N ARG A 95 -1.71 -9.74 18.80
CA ARG A 95 -2.32 -10.93 18.16
C ARG A 95 -3.84 -10.98 18.23
N LYS A 96 -4.47 -10.12 19.04
CA LYS A 96 -5.94 -9.95 19.04
C LYS A 96 -6.44 -9.27 17.76
N TYR A 97 -5.57 -8.54 17.08
CA TYR A 97 -5.91 -7.75 15.90
C TYR A 97 -5.19 -8.21 14.64
N ILE A 98 -3.95 -8.71 14.77
CA ILE A 98 -3.11 -9.11 13.63
C ILE A 98 -2.79 -10.60 13.79
N GLU A 99 -3.00 -11.41 12.75
CA GLU A 99 -2.61 -12.82 12.80
C GLU A 99 -1.08 -12.97 13.02
N SER A 100 -0.67 -13.93 13.84
CA SER A 100 0.75 -14.13 14.20
C SER A 100 1.69 -14.26 13.00
N LYS A 101 1.21 -14.78 11.86
CA LYS A 101 2.00 -14.94 10.63
C LYS A 101 2.41 -13.61 9.98
N TYR A 102 1.73 -12.51 10.31
CA TYR A 102 2.03 -11.16 9.82
C TYR A 102 2.76 -10.30 10.86
N ILE A 103 3.02 -10.83 12.05
CA ILE A 103 3.76 -10.13 13.10
C ILE A 103 5.23 -10.57 13.01
N PRO A 104 6.19 -9.63 12.92
CA PRO A 104 7.62 -9.93 12.95
C PRO A 104 8.05 -10.74 14.16
N LYS A 105 9.02 -11.65 13.99
CA LYS A 105 9.65 -12.39 15.09
C LYS A 105 10.20 -11.50 16.20
N SER A 106 10.74 -10.32 15.86
CA SER A 106 11.22 -9.33 16.83
C SER A 106 10.12 -8.81 17.78
N LEU A 107 8.85 -8.93 17.37
CA LEU A 107 7.67 -8.60 18.15
C LEU A 107 6.94 -9.82 18.72
N GLY A 108 7.56 -11.01 18.67
CA GLY A 108 6.99 -12.27 19.19
C GLY A 108 6.11 -13.03 18.20
N GLY A 109 5.98 -12.57 16.96
CA GLY A 109 5.20 -13.23 15.93
C GLY A 109 5.94 -14.35 15.19
N LYS A 110 5.36 -14.79 14.08
CA LYS A 110 5.86 -15.90 13.24
C LYS A 110 6.46 -15.43 11.91
N ASP A 111 6.34 -14.15 11.56
CA ASP A 111 6.96 -13.62 10.35
C ASP A 111 8.48 -13.64 10.47
N LYS A 112 9.12 -14.33 9.51
CA LYS A 112 10.56 -14.53 9.44
C LYS A 112 11.24 -13.54 8.50
N HIS A 113 10.46 -12.69 7.81
CA HIS A 113 11.00 -11.76 6.83
C HIS A 113 11.94 -10.76 7.49
N ILE A 114 13.16 -10.66 6.94
CA ILE A 114 14.15 -9.67 7.36
C ILE A 114 14.37 -8.76 6.16
N PRO A 115 13.96 -7.48 6.24
CA PRO A 115 14.17 -6.50 5.20
C PRO A 115 15.65 -6.40 4.85
N THR A 116 16.01 -6.91 3.67
CA THR A 116 17.38 -6.86 3.18
C THR A 116 17.43 -5.86 2.05
N TYR A 117 18.24 -4.81 2.23
CA TYR A 117 18.47 -3.85 1.15
C TYR A 117 19.47 -4.42 0.16
N ILE A 118 18.99 -4.77 -1.03
CA ILE A 118 19.85 -5.16 -2.15
C ILE A 118 20.24 -3.89 -2.90
N GLU A 119 21.54 -3.65 -2.98
CA GLU A 119 22.08 -2.46 -3.65
C GLU A 119 21.78 -2.46 -5.15
N PRO A 120 21.57 -1.27 -5.74
CA PRO A 120 21.44 -1.14 -7.19
C PRO A 120 22.72 -1.58 -7.89
N THR A 121 22.58 -2.42 -8.90
CA THR A 121 23.59 -2.70 -9.91
C THR A 121 23.01 -2.37 -11.28
N GLU A 122 23.87 -2.19 -12.28
CA GLU A 122 23.41 -1.97 -13.65
C GLU A 122 22.49 -3.11 -14.13
N PHE A 123 22.76 -4.34 -13.69
CA PHE A 123 21.96 -5.51 -14.03
C PHE A 123 20.59 -5.54 -13.32
N ASN A 124 20.57 -5.35 -12.00
CA ASN A 124 19.35 -5.54 -11.21
C ASN A 124 18.41 -4.32 -11.20
N CYS A 125 18.82 -3.19 -11.79
CA CYS A 125 17.99 -1.99 -11.95
C CYS A 125 17.46 -1.81 -13.37
N LYS A 126 17.99 -2.57 -14.34
CA LYS A 126 17.71 -2.37 -15.75
C LYS A 126 16.24 -2.60 -16.08
N LYS A 127 15.73 -1.82 -17.03
CA LYS A 127 14.47 -2.13 -17.70
C LYS A 127 14.67 -3.32 -18.63
N LYS A 128 13.61 -4.08 -18.88
CA LYS A 128 13.62 -5.10 -19.92
C LYS A 128 13.83 -4.42 -21.28
N GLU A 129 14.74 -4.97 -22.08
CA GLU A 129 14.99 -4.45 -23.42
C GLU A 129 13.76 -4.60 -24.32
N PRO A 130 13.47 -3.62 -25.19
CA PRO A 130 12.38 -3.71 -26.15
C PRO A 130 12.47 -4.96 -27.02
N ASP A 131 11.37 -5.70 -27.13
CA ASP A 131 11.21 -6.86 -28.00
C ASP A 131 9.86 -6.79 -28.74
N ALA A 132 9.55 -7.82 -29.54
CA ALA A 132 8.28 -7.90 -30.26
C ALA A 132 7.06 -7.91 -29.32
N LEU A 133 7.21 -8.39 -28.08
CA LEU A 133 6.14 -8.45 -27.09
C LEU A 133 5.74 -7.05 -26.63
N LEU A 134 6.70 -6.13 -26.46
CA LEU A 134 6.42 -4.73 -26.09
C LEU A 134 5.43 -4.08 -27.08
N GLY A 135 5.66 -4.24 -28.39
CA GLY A 135 4.77 -3.69 -29.42
C GLY A 135 3.34 -4.25 -29.34
N ASN A 136 3.21 -5.55 -29.07
CA ASN A 136 1.90 -6.19 -28.89
C ASN A 136 1.20 -5.70 -27.62
N LEU A 137 1.92 -5.57 -26.51
CA LEU A 137 1.38 -5.11 -25.24
C LEU A 137 0.91 -3.66 -25.30
N LEU A 138 1.64 -2.78 -26.00
CA LEU A 138 1.25 -1.40 -26.21
C LEU A 138 -0.02 -1.30 -27.06
N ARG A 139 -0.09 -2.01 -28.19
CA ARG A 139 -1.32 -2.06 -29.01
C ARG A 139 -2.52 -2.57 -28.21
N GLN A 140 -2.34 -3.66 -27.46
CA GLN A 140 -3.39 -4.19 -26.59
C GLN A 140 -3.83 -3.16 -25.54
N ARG A 141 -2.88 -2.40 -24.97
CA ARG A 141 -3.19 -1.35 -24.00
C ARG A 141 -4.03 -0.24 -24.61
N ASP A 142 -3.68 0.19 -25.83
CA ASP A 142 -4.39 1.24 -26.54
C ASP A 142 -5.82 0.80 -26.85
N ASP A 143 -6.00 -0.40 -27.40
CA ASP A 143 -7.32 -0.98 -27.68
C ASP A 143 -8.18 -1.08 -26.42
N LEU A 144 -7.59 -1.57 -25.31
CA LEU A 144 -8.29 -1.66 -24.03
C LEU A 144 -8.65 -0.27 -23.48
N THR A 145 -7.80 0.72 -23.71
CA THR A 145 -8.03 2.11 -23.26
C THR A 145 -9.15 2.76 -24.05
N ILE A 146 -9.19 2.59 -25.37
CA ILE A 146 -10.30 3.07 -26.22
C ILE A 146 -11.62 2.45 -25.75
N LYS A 147 -11.68 1.11 -25.64
CA LYS A 147 -12.88 0.40 -25.17
C LYS A 147 -13.32 0.87 -23.78
N TYR A 148 -12.37 1.10 -22.88
CA TYR A 148 -12.66 1.61 -21.54
C TYR A 148 -13.28 3.01 -21.57
N ILE A 149 -12.76 3.91 -22.40
CA ILE A 149 -13.28 5.28 -22.57
C ILE A 149 -14.68 5.24 -23.18
N GLU A 150 -14.86 4.55 -24.30
CA GLU A 150 -16.15 4.42 -24.99
C GLU A 150 -17.23 3.83 -24.06
N ASN A 151 -16.89 2.78 -23.32
CA ASN A 151 -17.82 2.16 -22.37
C ASN A 151 -18.10 3.08 -21.16
N THR A 152 -17.15 3.92 -20.76
CA THR A 152 -17.37 4.94 -19.72
C THR A 152 -18.32 6.03 -20.21
N ILE A 153 -18.22 6.46 -21.47
CA ILE A 153 -19.16 7.41 -22.08
C ILE A 153 -20.57 6.81 -22.08
N LYS A 154 -20.73 5.57 -22.57
CA LYS A 154 -22.02 4.85 -22.55
C LYS A 154 -22.61 4.71 -21.16
N TRP A 155 -21.77 4.47 -20.15
CA TRP A 155 -22.20 4.40 -18.76
C TRP A 155 -22.78 5.73 -18.26
N ILE A 156 -22.13 6.85 -18.62
CA ILE A 156 -22.58 8.20 -18.24
C ILE A 156 -23.87 8.59 -18.97
N GLU A 157 -24.01 8.18 -20.24
CA GLU A 157 -25.17 8.48 -21.08
C GLU A 157 -26.36 7.52 -20.87
N ALA A 158 -26.18 6.45 -20.09
CA ALA A 158 -27.22 5.46 -19.84
C ALA A 158 -28.45 6.10 -19.18
N THR A 159 -29.62 5.86 -19.76
CA THR A 159 -30.89 6.44 -19.28
C THR A 159 -31.64 5.49 -18.34
N THR A 160 -31.32 4.19 -18.38
CA THR A 160 -31.93 3.17 -17.53
C THR A 160 -30.95 2.64 -16.47
N PRO A 161 -31.43 2.30 -15.25
CA PRO A 161 -30.60 1.68 -14.22
C PRO A 161 -29.95 0.35 -14.67
N GLU A 162 -30.65 -0.43 -15.48
CA GLU A 162 -30.20 -1.73 -15.99
C GLU A 162 -29.01 -1.57 -16.93
N GLU A 163 -29.09 -0.65 -17.90
CA GLU A 163 -27.99 -0.33 -18.81
C GLU A 163 -26.81 0.29 -18.07
N SER A 164 -27.09 1.23 -17.16
CA SER A 164 -26.04 1.87 -16.34
C SER A 164 -25.25 0.83 -15.56
N LYS A 165 -25.94 -0.14 -14.93
CA LYS A 165 -25.28 -1.24 -14.21
C LYS A 165 -24.45 -2.12 -15.14
N ALA A 166 -24.98 -2.49 -16.31
CA ALA A 166 -24.26 -3.33 -17.27
C ALA A 166 -22.98 -2.65 -17.77
N TYR A 167 -23.04 -1.36 -18.13
CA TYR A 167 -21.86 -0.61 -18.56
C TYR A 167 -20.87 -0.41 -17.40
N LEU A 168 -21.34 -0.22 -16.17
CA LEU A 168 -20.45 -0.17 -15.00
C LEU A 168 -19.68 -1.48 -14.80
N ASP A 169 -20.36 -2.62 -14.90
CA ASP A 169 -19.74 -3.93 -14.76
C ASP A 169 -18.69 -4.18 -15.87
N GLU A 170 -19.00 -3.80 -17.11
CA GLU A 170 -18.06 -3.89 -18.22
C GLU A 170 -16.86 -2.93 -18.06
N LYS A 171 -17.10 -1.72 -17.56
CA LYS A 171 -16.04 -0.75 -17.25
C LYS A 171 -15.07 -1.31 -16.23
N VAL A 172 -15.58 -1.97 -15.18
CA VAL A 172 -14.76 -2.64 -14.17
C VAL A 172 -13.95 -3.77 -14.80
N ARG A 173 -14.55 -4.58 -15.68
CA ARG A 173 -13.85 -5.66 -16.41
C ARG A 173 -12.71 -5.12 -17.28
N LEU A 174 -12.97 -4.08 -18.07
CA LEU A 174 -11.96 -3.42 -18.91
C LEU A 174 -10.84 -2.78 -18.08
N SER A 175 -11.17 -2.17 -16.95
CA SER A 175 -10.18 -1.64 -15.99
C SER A 175 -9.24 -2.73 -15.49
N LYS A 176 -9.79 -3.89 -15.10
CA LYS A 176 -8.99 -5.06 -14.69
C LYS A 176 -8.06 -5.54 -15.80
N ALA A 177 -8.57 -5.67 -17.03
CA ALA A 177 -7.76 -6.08 -18.17
C ALA A 177 -6.62 -5.08 -18.45
N ARG A 178 -6.87 -3.76 -18.33
CA ARG A 178 -5.83 -2.73 -18.45
C ARG A 178 -4.78 -2.82 -17.34
N ALA A 179 -5.20 -3.12 -16.12
CA ALA A 179 -4.30 -3.32 -14.99
C ALA A 179 -3.41 -4.55 -15.20
N GLN A 180 -3.98 -5.68 -15.61
CA GLN A 180 -3.23 -6.90 -15.97
C GLN A 180 -2.25 -6.65 -17.13
N ASN A 181 -2.67 -5.93 -18.17
CA ASN A 181 -1.77 -5.53 -19.24
C ASN A 181 -0.60 -4.65 -18.73
N TYR A 182 -0.86 -3.71 -17.81
CA TYR A 182 0.20 -2.91 -17.19
C TYR A 182 1.22 -3.77 -16.45
N VAL A 183 0.76 -4.81 -15.75
CA VAL A 183 1.63 -5.76 -15.04
C VAL A 183 2.67 -6.39 -15.98
N PHE A 184 2.29 -6.73 -17.22
CA PHE A 184 3.22 -7.24 -18.24
C PHE A 184 4.07 -6.15 -18.92
N LEU A 185 3.60 -4.90 -18.94
CA LEU A 185 4.35 -3.76 -19.48
C LEU A 185 5.36 -3.16 -18.50
N ASP A 186 5.09 -3.26 -17.19
CA ASP A 186 5.92 -2.68 -16.13
C ASP A 186 7.43 -2.96 -16.30
N PRO A 187 7.88 -4.18 -16.65
CA PRO A 187 9.30 -4.50 -16.85
C PRO A 187 9.99 -3.60 -17.89
N TYR A 188 9.27 -3.19 -18.94
CA TYR A 188 9.78 -2.35 -20.02
C TYR A 188 9.73 -0.85 -19.68
N LEU A 189 8.78 -0.42 -18.84
CA LEU A 189 8.51 0.99 -18.59
C LEU A 189 9.30 1.55 -17.40
N ARG A 190 9.40 0.77 -16.31
CA ARG A 190 9.92 1.24 -15.02
C ARG A 190 11.26 0.59 -14.69
N MET A 191 12.17 1.34 -14.06
CA MET A 191 13.39 0.77 -13.47
C MET A 191 13.07 -0.08 -12.24
N ARG A 192 13.86 -1.12 -11.99
CA ARG A 192 13.61 -2.02 -10.84
C ARG A 192 14.04 -1.34 -9.53
N GLY A 193 13.08 -1.22 -8.61
CA GLY A 193 13.25 -0.63 -7.29
C GLY A 193 13.60 -1.67 -6.21
N PRO A 194 13.75 -1.25 -4.95
CA PRO A 194 14.15 -2.15 -3.86
C PRO A 194 13.27 -3.41 -3.73
N HIS A 195 11.95 -3.24 -3.87
CA HIS A 195 10.96 -4.34 -3.78
C HIS A 195 10.99 -5.30 -4.99
N ASP A 196 11.48 -4.84 -6.14
CA ASP A 196 11.73 -5.72 -7.29
C ASP A 196 13.02 -6.53 -7.06
N ARG A 197 14.07 -5.85 -6.55
CA ARG A 197 15.39 -6.46 -6.35
C ARG A 197 15.38 -7.54 -5.28
N ASN A 198 14.63 -7.33 -4.19
CA ASN A 198 14.51 -8.29 -3.09
C ASN A 198 13.46 -9.39 -3.30
N GLY A 199 12.77 -9.40 -4.45
CA GLY A 199 11.79 -10.41 -4.81
C GLY A 199 10.45 -10.31 -4.07
N GLU A 200 10.18 -9.21 -3.35
CA GLU A 200 8.88 -8.98 -2.68
C GLU A 200 7.75 -8.79 -3.69
N ILE A 201 8.02 -8.14 -4.82
CA ILE A 201 7.13 -8.13 -5.97
C ILE A 201 7.44 -9.38 -6.78
N LEU A 202 6.50 -10.34 -6.79
CA LEU A 202 6.62 -11.61 -7.51
C LEU A 202 7.20 -11.40 -8.91
N SER A 203 8.10 -12.30 -9.31
CA SER A 203 8.88 -12.28 -10.55
C SER A 203 8.01 -12.14 -11.81
N ILE A 204 7.80 -10.91 -12.26
CA ILE A 204 7.30 -10.62 -13.62
C ILE A 204 8.47 -10.15 -14.50
N SER A 205 9.70 -10.33 -14.02
CA SER A 205 10.88 -9.70 -14.60
C SER A 205 12.11 -10.55 -14.38
N TYR A 206 12.23 -11.61 -15.18
CA TYR A 206 13.41 -11.90 -16.00
C TYR A 206 12.93 -12.51 -17.31
#